data_AF-A0A832GDT3-F1
#
_entry.id   AF-A0A832GDT3-F1
#
_cell.length_a   1.000
_cell.length_b   1.000
_cell.length_c   1.000
_cell.angle_alpha   90.00
_cell.angle_beta   90.00
_cell.angle_gamma   90.00
#
_symmetry.space_group_name_H-M   'P 1'
#
loop_
_entity.id
_entity.type
_entity.pdbx_description
1 polymer ?
#
loop_
_entity_poly.entity_id
_entity_poly.type
_entity_poly.pdbx_seq_one_letter_code
_entity_poly.pdbx_strand_id
1 'polypeptide(L)'
;MDILPRVRELQKYIATGRILDAMAEFYDENCAMQENANPPVVGRAANIEREKQFLAQVKTFKVYEVKSLAVADDTAFVESVLEYVDQADRPVRLEQVSVSRWRNGKILHERFYYDSAKK
;
A
#
# COMPACT_ATOMS: atom_id res chain seq x y z
N MET A 1 8.67 12.05 -16.07
CA MET A 1 7.21 11.96 -16.29
C MET A 1 6.57 12.33 -14.98
N ASP A 2 5.62 13.26 -14.94
CA ASP A 2 4.96 13.62 -13.68
C ASP A 2 4.06 12.46 -13.22
N ILE A 3 4.42 11.85 -12.09
CA ILE A 3 3.68 10.71 -11.51
C ILE A 3 2.64 11.16 -10.48
N LEU A 4 2.63 12.43 -10.04
CA LEU A 4 1.76 12.90 -8.97
C LEU A 4 0.25 12.63 -9.24
N PRO A 5 -0.29 12.87 -10.46
CA PRO A 5 -1.68 12.53 -10.75
C PRO A 5 -1.96 11.03 -10.58
N ARG A 6 -1.02 10.18 -10.99
CA ARG A 6 -1.12 8.72 -10.94
C ARG A 6 -1.07 8.19 -9.51
N VAL A 7 -0.19 8.76 -8.68
CA VAL A 7 -0.11 8.43 -7.25
C VAL A 7 -1.42 8.80 -6.55
N ARG A 8 -1.99 9.99 -6.84
CA ARG A 8 -3.29 10.40 -6.28
C ARG A 8 -4.43 9.50 -6.71
N GLU A 9 -4.39 8.99 -7.95
CA GLU A 9 -5.36 8.01 -8.43
C GLU A 9 -5.27 6.69 -7.66
N LEU A 10 -4.05 6.17 -7.46
CA LEU A 10 -3.79 5.00 -6.61
C LEU A 10 -4.39 5.20 -5.20
N GLN A 11 -4.14 6.35 -4.57
CA GLN A 11 -4.66 6.61 -3.23
C GLN A 11 -6.20 6.61 -3.18
N LYS A 12 -6.89 7.03 -4.25
CA LYS A 12 -8.36 6.94 -4.34
C LYS A 12 -8.87 5.50 -4.42
N TYR A 13 -8.16 4.63 -5.14
CA TYR A 13 -8.51 3.21 -5.17
C TYR A 13 -8.37 2.58 -3.78
N ILE A 14 -7.27 2.85 -3.08
CA ILE A 14 -7.04 2.34 -1.72
C ILE A 14 -8.09 2.88 -0.75
N ALA A 15 -8.38 4.19 -0.79
CA ALA A 15 -9.38 4.83 0.06
C ALA A 15 -10.81 4.27 -0.14
N THR A 16 -11.10 3.67 -1.29
CA THR A 16 -12.40 3.06 -1.61
C THR A 16 -12.40 1.53 -1.47
N GLY A 17 -11.37 0.94 -0.86
CA GLY A 17 -11.26 -0.51 -0.63
C GLY A 17 -10.92 -1.30 -1.90
N ARG A 18 -10.60 -0.65 -3.01
CA ARG A 18 -10.30 -1.27 -4.31
C ARG A 18 -8.84 -1.67 -4.43
N ILE A 19 -8.30 -2.31 -3.40
CA ILE A 19 -6.87 -2.66 -3.30
C ILE A 19 -6.46 -3.65 -4.40
N LEU A 20 -7.27 -4.67 -4.68
CA LEU A 20 -6.96 -5.65 -5.73
C LEU A 20 -7.01 -5.04 -7.14
N ASP A 21 -7.96 -4.14 -7.40
CA ASP A 21 -8.00 -3.38 -8.65
C ASP A 21 -6.75 -2.49 -8.78
N ALA A 22 -6.33 -1.88 -7.66
CA ALA A 22 -5.12 -1.05 -7.63
C ALA A 22 -3.87 -1.86 -7.98
N MET A 23 -3.76 -3.10 -7.49
CA MET A 23 -2.66 -4.00 -7.84
C MET A 23 -2.57 -4.21 -9.35
N ALA A 24 -3.69 -4.47 -10.02
CA ALA A 24 -3.71 -4.63 -11.48
C ALA A 24 -3.35 -3.33 -12.23
N GLU A 25 -3.87 -2.19 -11.75
CA GLU A 25 -3.80 -0.90 -12.44
C GLU A 25 -2.49 -0.14 -12.21
N PHE A 26 -1.86 -0.26 -11.04
CA PHE A 26 -0.71 0.57 -10.67
C PHE A 26 0.57 -0.21 -10.46
N TYR A 27 0.56 -1.54 -10.34
CA TYR A 27 1.77 -2.31 -10.06
C TYR A 27 2.26 -3.03 -11.32
N ASP A 28 3.58 -3.01 -11.53
CA ASP A 28 4.26 -3.77 -12.57
C ASP A 28 4.17 -5.28 -12.27
N GLU A 29 4.21 -6.12 -13.31
CA GLU A 29 4.18 -7.57 -13.15
C GLU A 29 5.31 -8.10 -12.26
N ASN A 30 6.49 -7.46 -12.32
CA ASN A 30 7.68 -7.84 -11.57
C ASN A 30 7.91 -6.97 -10.31
N CYS A 31 6.86 -6.29 -9.81
CA CYS A 31 7.00 -5.39 -8.68
C CYS A 31 7.51 -6.11 -7.42
N ALA A 32 8.29 -5.41 -6.61
CA ALA A 32 8.70 -5.87 -5.28
C ALA A 32 8.02 -5.02 -4.20
N MET A 33 7.31 -5.67 -3.27
CA MET A 33 6.73 -5.00 -2.11
C MET A 33 7.46 -5.46 -0.84
N GLN A 34 7.77 -4.51 0.02
CA GLN A 34 8.56 -4.76 1.22
C GLN A 34 7.92 -4.13 2.45
N GLU A 35 7.78 -4.93 3.52
CA GLU A 35 7.35 -4.44 4.83
C GLU A 35 8.57 -4.25 5.73
N ASN A 36 8.77 -3.02 6.20
CA ASN A 36 9.87 -2.64 7.09
C ASN A 36 11.23 -3.15 6.59
N ALA A 37 11.91 -4.01 7.37
CA ALA A 37 13.21 -4.58 7.02
C ALA A 37 13.12 -6.03 6.52
N ASN A 38 11.91 -6.57 6.33
CA ASN A 38 11.72 -7.94 5.86
C ASN A 38 12.20 -8.10 4.41
N PRO A 39 12.50 -9.33 3.96
CA PRO A 39 12.72 -9.60 2.54
C PRO A 39 11.52 -9.17 1.69
N PRO A 40 11.74 -8.62 0.48
CA PRO A 40 10.64 -8.21 -0.39
C PRO A 40 9.90 -9.43 -0.97
N VAL A 41 8.60 -9.27 -1.16
CA VAL A 41 7.77 -10.19 -1.96
C VAL A 41 7.81 -9.71 -3.41
N VAL A 42 8.33 -10.57 -4.28
CA VAL A 42 8.58 -10.26 -5.70
C VAL A 42 7.47 -10.85 -6.57
N GLY A 43 6.96 -10.03 -7.48
CA GLY A 43 5.94 -10.37 -8.46
C GLY A 43 4.54 -9.96 -8.02
N ARG A 44 3.79 -9.34 -8.93
CA ARG A 44 2.42 -8.86 -8.68
C ARG A 44 1.49 -9.97 -8.22
N ALA A 45 1.62 -11.17 -8.79
CA ALA A 45 0.79 -12.32 -8.42
C ALA A 45 1.01 -12.72 -6.95
N ALA A 46 2.26 -12.80 -6.50
CA ALA A 46 2.59 -13.10 -5.10
C ALA A 46 2.10 -12.01 -4.15
N ASN A 47 2.25 -10.75 -4.56
CA ASN A 47 1.74 -9.61 -3.79
C ASN A 47 0.20 -9.61 -3.70
N ILE A 48 -0.51 -9.96 -4.77
CA ILE A 48 -1.99 -10.09 -4.74
C ILE A 48 -2.42 -11.15 -3.72
N GLU A 49 -1.75 -12.30 -3.64
CA GLU A 49 -2.09 -13.32 -2.64
C GLU A 49 -1.83 -12.83 -1.21
N ARG A 50 -0.75 -12.08 -0.98
CA ARG A 50 -0.46 -11.43 0.30
C ARG A 50 -1.56 -10.41 0.69
N GLU A 51 -1.98 -9.58 -0.26
CA GLU A 51 -3.07 -8.62 -0.04
C GLU A 51 -4.41 -9.32 0.25
N LYS A 52 -4.72 -10.43 -0.44
CA LYS A 52 -5.91 -11.24 -0.13
C LYS A 52 -5.87 -11.80 1.30
N GLN A 53 -4.71 -12.27 1.76
CA GLN A 53 -4.54 -12.76 3.13
C GLN A 53 -4.70 -11.63 4.16
N PHE A 54 -4.23 -10.43 3.86
CA PHE A 54 -4.46 -9.25 4.69
C PHE A 54 -5.95 -8.90 4.74
N LEU A 55 -6.62 -8.79 3.58
CA LEU A 55 -8.05 -8.48 3.48
C LEU A 55 -8.93 -9.53 4.18
N ALA A 56 -8.55 -10.81 4.15
CA ALA A 56 -9.27 -11.86 4.86
C ALA A 56 -9.24 -11.67 6.40
N GLN A 57 -8.21 -11.01 6.94
CA GLN A 57 -8.10 -10.68 8.36
C GLN A 57 -8.91 -9.43 8.74
N VAL A 58 -9.32 -8.62 7.76
CA VAL A 58 -10.11 -7.41 7.97
C VAL A 58 -11.59 -7.77 7.97
N LYS A 59 -12.25 -7.63 9.12
CA LYS A 59 -13.71 -7.78 9.26
C LYS A 59 -14.44 -6.52 8.79
N THR A 60 -13.91 -5.34 9.10
CA THR A 60 -14.49 -4.06 8.68
C THR A 60 -13.40 -3.04 8.45
N PHE A 61 -13.31 -2.54 7.23
CA PHE A 61 -12.46 -1.40 6.88
C PHE A 61 -13.13 -0.11 7.35
N LYS A 62 -12.44 0.70 8.16
CA LYS A 62 -13.03 1.94 8.71
C LYS A 62 -12.50 3.17 8.00
N VAL A 63 -11.19 3.36 7.99
CA VAL A 63 -10.56 4.59 7.52
C VAL A 63 -9.29 4.26 6.77
N TYR A 64 -9.10 4.91 5.61
CA TYR A 64 -7.78 5.11 5.01
C TYR A 64 -7.63 6.60 4.72
N GLU A 65 -6.72 7.25 5.41
CA GLU A 65 -6.50 8.68 5.31
C GLU A 65 -5.05 8.97 4.93
N VAL A 66 -4.85 9.69 3.84
CA VAL A 66 -3.54 10.21 3.44
C VAL A 66 -3.29 11.51 4.19
N LYS A 67 -2.28 11.54 5.06
CA LYS A 67 -1.87 12.72 5.83
C LYS A 67 -0.99 13.64 5.02
N SER A 68 0.00 13.05 4.35
CA SER A 68 0.98 13.79 3.55
C SER A 68 1.31 12.99 2.29
N LEU A 69 1.54 13.69 1.19
CA LEU A 69 1.96 13.09 -0.06
C LEU A 69 2.98 14.00 -0.75
N ALA A 70 4.12 13.42 -1.13
CA ALA A 70 5.13 14.09 -1.93
C ALA A 70 5.61 13.19 -3.07
N VAL A 71 6.09 13.82 -4.14
CA VAL A 71 6.75 13.15 -5.25
C VAL A 71 8.09 13.84 -5.50
N ALA A 72 9.15 13.05 -5.62
CA ALA A 72 10.46 13.49 -6.07
C ALA A 72 10.89 12.56 -7.21
N ASP A 73 11.08 13.14 -8.39
CA ASP A 73 11.37 12.41 -9.63
C ASP A 73 10.34 11.30 -9.93
N ASP A 74 10.76 10.04 -9.84
CA ASP A 74 9.96 8.84 -10.05
C ASP A 74 9.57 8.15 -8.74
N THR A 75 9.78 8.81 -7.60
CA THR A 75 9.53 8.25 -6.27
C THR A 75 8.42 9.04 -5.56
N ALA A 76 7.44 8.32 -5.03
CA ALA A 76 6.37 8.89 -4.22
C ALA A 76 6.49 8.47 -2.75
N PHE A 77 6.15 9.40 -1.86
CA PHE A 77 6.16 9.25 -0.42
C PHE A 77 4.75 9.55 0.08
N VAL A 78 4.11 8.56 0.71
CA VAL A 78 2.72 8.69 1.18
C VAL A 78 2.67 8.33 2.66
N GLU A 79 2.43 9.33 3.49
CA GLU A 79 2.11 9.16 4.90
C GLU A 79 0.60 8.91 5.02
N SER A 80 0.22 7.81 5.68
CA SER A 80 -1.20 7.43 5.80
C SER A 80 -1.52 6.76 7.13
N VAL A 81 -2.79 6.87 7.51
CA VAL A 81 -3.40 6.17 8.64
C VAL A 81 -4.44 5.21 8.09
N LEU A 82 -4.36 3.95 8.52
CA LEU A 82 -5.30 2.89 8.22
C LEU A 82 -5.94 2.40 9.52
N GLU A 83 -7.27 2.43 9.60
CA GLU A 83 -8.03 1.88 10.72
C GLU A 83 -8.99 0.80 10.24
N TYR A 84 -9.01 -0.33 10.93
CA TYR A 84 -9.91 -1.45 10.64
C TYR A 84 -10.27 -2.23 11.90
N VAL A 85 -11.25 -3.12 11.79
CA VAL A 85 -11.58 -4.12 12.81
C VAL A 85 -11.18 -5.48 12.27
N ASP A 86 -10.45 -6.26 13.06
CA ASP A 86 -10.03 -7.60 12.68
C ASP A 86 -11.14 -8.64 12.90
N GLN A 87 -10.91 -9.89 12.48
CA GLN A 87 -11.86 -11.00 12.67
C GLN A 87 -12.13 -11.35 14.15
N ALA A 88 -11.30 -10.86 15.09
CA ALA A 88 -11.48 -11.04 16.53
C ALA A 88 -12.16 -9.82 17.20
N ASP A 89 -12.79 -8.95 16.42
CA ASP A 89 -13.46 -7.71 16.87
C ASP A 89 -12.52 -6.70 17.55
N ARG A 90 -11.21 -6.80 17.31
CA ARG A 90 -10.22 -5.86 17.85
C ARG A 90 -10.04 -4.68 16.90
N PRO A 91 -10.07 -3.43 17.39
CA PRO A 91 -9.71 -2.28 16.59
C PRO A 91 -8.20 -2.27 16.33
N VAL A 92 -7.83 -2.09 15.06
CA VAL A 92 -6.45 -1.91 14.62
C VAL A 92 -6.32 -0.53 14.01
N ARG A 93 -5.26 0.17 14.41
CA ARG A 93 -4.81 1.42 13.81
C ARG A 93 -3.35 1.27 13.41
N LEU A 94 -3.06 1.53 12.15
CA LEU A 94 -1.74 1.46 11.56
C LEU A 94 -1.39 2.82 10.97
N GLU A 95 -0.27 3.38 11.39
CA GLU A 95 0.30 4.59 10.81
C GLU A 95 1.54 4.19 10.02
N GLN A 96 1.62 4.60 8.77
CA GLN A 96 2.69 4.16 7.88
C GLN A 96 3.11 5.22 6.88
N VAL A 97 4.35 5.10 6.39
CA VAL A 97 4.83 5.76 5.18
C VAL A 97 5.08 4.70 4.11
N SER A 98 4.46 4.82 2.95
CA SER A 98 4.85 4.04 1.77
C SER A 98 5.77 4.86 0.87
N VAL A 99 6.85 4.23 0.42
CA VAL A 99 7.81 4.79 -0.54
C VAL A 99 7.79 3.92 -1.78
N SER A 100 7.21 4.45 -2.86
CA SER A 100 7.04 3.72 -4.13
C SER A 100 7.88 4.33 -5.24
N ARG A 101 8.58 3.48 -5.99
CA ARG A 101 9.37 3.84 -7.17
C ARG A 101 8.62 3.41 -8.43
N TRP A 102 8.49 4.35 -9.35
CA TRP A 102 7.62 4.24 -10.51
C TRP A 102 8.42 4.18 -11.81
N ARG A 103 7.92 3.43 -12.79
CA ARG A 103 8.39 3.45 -14.17
C ARG A 103 7.20 3.25 -15.08
N ASN A 104 7.08 4.07 -16.13
CA ASN A 104 6.00 3.98 -17.12
C ASN A 104 4.58 3.94 -16.48
N GLY A 105 4.38 4.71 -15.41
CA GLY A 105 3.09 4.77 -14.71
C GLY A 105 2.74 3.53 -13.84
N LYS A 106 3.71 2.64 -13.61
CA LYS A 106 3.60 1.46 -12.75
C LYS A 106 4.63 1.47 -11.62
N ILE A 107 4.30 0.90 -10.47
CA ILE A 107 5.19 0.70 -9.32
C ILE A 107 6.06 -0.53 -9.59
N LEU A 108 7.37 -0.33 -9.59
CA LEU A 108 8.37 -1.41 -9.64
C LEU A 108 8.81 -1.86 -8.25
N HIS A 109 8.82 -0.94 -7.30
CA HIS A 109 9.22 -1.23 -5.93
C HIS A 109 8.43 -0.37 -4.96
N GLU A 110 7.91 -0.96 -3.91
CA GLU A 110 7.28 -0.23 -2.81
C GLU A 110 7.76 -0.76 -1.47
N ARG A 111 8.07 0.15 -0.56
CA ARG A 111 8.43 -0.19 0.81
C ARG A 111 7.54 0.55 1.78
N PHE A 112 6.97 -0.19 2.72
CA PHE A 112 6.18 0.32 3.82
C PHE A 112 7.05 0.43 5.07
N TYR A 113 6.95 1.57 5.75
CA TYR A 113 7.60 1.86 7.01
C TYR A 113 6.52 2.12 8.06
N TYR A 114 6.52 1.35 9.13
CA TYR A 114 5.57 1.49 10.23
C TYR A 114 6.14 0.85 11.49
N ASP A 115 5.56 1.18 12.65
CA ASP A 115 5.92 0.51 13.89
C ASP A 115 5.48 -0.95 13.87
N SER A 116 6.47 -1.86 13.80
CA SER A 116 6.26 -3.30 13.86
C SER A 116 6.62 -3.90 15.22
N ALA A 117 6.91 -3.07 16.23
CA ALA A 117 7.16 -3.57 17.57
C ALA A 117 5.92 -4.32 18.06
N LYS A 118 6.09 -5.59 18.43
CA LYS A 118 5.04 -6.34 19.11
C LYS A 118 4.79 -5.66 20.46
N LYS A 119 3.60 -5.09 20.65
CA LYS A 119 3.09 -4.82 22.00
C LYS A 119 2.73 -6.12 22.69
#